data_AF-A0A6J1VYW2-F1
#
_entry.id   AF-A0A6J1VYW2-F1
#
_cell.length_a   1.000
_cell.length_b   1.000
_cell.length_c   1.000
_cell.angle_alpha   90.00
_cell.angle_beta   90.00
_cell.angle_gamma   90.00
#
_symmetry.space_group_name_H-M   'P 1'
#
loop_
_entity.id
_entity.type
_entity.pdbx_description
1 polymer ?
#
loop_
_entity_poly.entity_id
_entity_poly.type
_entity_poly.pdbx_seq_one_letter_code
_entity_poly.pdbx_strand_id
1 'polypeptide(L)'
;MHIFCTYLDSRLPPHPKYPDGKTFTSQHFIQTPDKPDMSNENLFCVYQSSVNPPHYELVYQQQVYNLPKGRNNLFHTLLMFLYIIKTKESGMLGRVNLGLSGVNVLWIFGD
;
A
#
# COMPACT_ATOMS: atom_id res chain seq x y z
N MET A 1 -10.79 -0.18 -2.06
CA MET A 1 -9.44 0.21 -2.50
C MET A 1 -9.41 1.61 -3.10
N HIS A 2 -10.25 1.94 -4.09
CA HIS A 2 -10.23 3.25 -4.78
C HIS A 2 -10.10 4.48 -3.86
N ILE A 3 -10.95 4.61 -2.82
CA ILE A 3 -10.90 5.75 -1.89
C ILE A 3 -9.52 5.89 -1.21
N PHE A 4 -8.91 4.78 -0.80
CA PHE A 4 -7.60 4.77 -0.17
C PHE A 4 -6.49 5.21 -1.15
N CYS A 5 -6.54 4.68 -2.38
CA CYS A 5 -5.64 5.08 -3.47
C CYS A 5 -5.76 6.58 -3.77
N THR A 6 -6.97 7.08 -4.03
CA THR A 6 -7.21 8.51 -4.32
C THR A 6 -6.74 9.41 -3.19
N TYR A 7 -6.99 9.01 -1.94
CA TYR A 7 -6.50 9.76 -0.79
C TYR A 7 -4.97 9.83 -0.77
N LEU A 8 -4.26 8.71 -0.90
CA LEU A 8 -2.79 8.71 -0.87
C LEU A 8 -2.16 9.37 -2.09
N ASP A 9 -2.72 9.19 -3.29
CA ASP A 9 -2.29 9.91 -4.50
C ASP A 9 -2.35 11.44 -4.28
N SER A 10 -3.37 11.94 -3.57
CA SER A 10 -3.48 13.37 -3.26
C SER A 10 -2.50 13.88 -2.18
N ARG A 11 -1.88 12.96 -1.41
CA ARG A 11 -0.98 13.28 -0.30
C ARG A 11 0.49 13.08 -0.64
N LEU A 12 0.79 12.24 -1.62
CA LEU A 12 2.15 11.99 -2.07
C LEU A 12 2.59 13.06 -3.09
N PRO A 13 3.89 13.41 -3.11
CA PRO A 13 4.41 14.33 -4.11
C PRO A 13 4.28 13.74 -5.52
N PRO A 14 4.17 14.59 -6.54
CA PRO A 14 4.19 14.14 -7.93
C PRO A 14 5.52 13.43 -8.23
N HIS A 15 5.45 12.36 -9.01
CA HIS A 15 6.63 11.61 -9.41
C HIS A 15 6.80 11.69 -10.94
N PRO A 16 7.99 12.01 -11.48
CA PRO A 16 8.17 12.23 -12.93
C PRO A 16 7.75 11.05 -13.81
N LYS A 17 7.88 9.82 -13.29
CA LYS A 17 7.45 8.58 -13.97
C LYS A 17 5.92 8.43 -14.06
N TYR A 18 5.17 9.14 -13.21
CA TYR A 18 3.71 9.04 -13.08
C TYR A 18 3.07 10.44 -13.20
N PRO A 19 3.05 11.00 -14.42
CA PRO A 19 2.64 12.39 -14.66
C PRO A 19 1.13 12.63 -14.42
N ASP A 20 0.33 11.56 -14.34
CA ASP A 20 -1.11 11.61 -14.06
C ASP A 20 -1.44 11.84 -12.56
N GLY A 21 -0.41 12.01 -11.72
CA GLY A 21 -0.55 12.25 -10.29
C GLY A 21 -0.91 11.01 -9.47
N LYS A 22 -0.95 9.82 -10.10
CA LYS A 22 -1.28 8.55 -9.43
C LYS A 22 -0.04 7.91 -8.81
N THR A 23 0.70 8.68 -8.01
CA THR A 23 1.99 8.29 -7.44
C THR A 23 1.88 7.04 -6.56
N PHE A 24 0.89 6.98 -5.66
CA PHE A 24 0.66 5.81 -4.81
C PHE A 24 0.16 4.64 -5.64
N THR A 25 -0.90 4.85 -6.41
CA THR A 25 -1.57 3.78 -7.16
C THR A 25 -0.59 3.07 -8.10
N SER A 26 0.29 3.82 -8.77
CA SER A 26 1.23 3.25 -9.73
C SER A 26 2.46 2.57 -9.12
N GLN A 27 2.73 2.76 -7.83
CA GLN A 27 3.90 2.20 -7.12
C GLN A 27 3.53 1.11 -6.13
N HIS A 28 2.39 1.27 -5.45
CA HIS A 28 2.03 0.49 -4.27
C HIS A 28 0.72 -0.27 -4.44
N PHE A 29 0.13 -0.27 -5.64
CA PHE A 29 -1.04 -1.07 -5.95
C PHE A 29 -0.86 -1.81 -7.27
N ILE A 30 -1.05 -3.13 -7.25
CA ILE A 30 -1.02 -3.98 -8.44
C ILE A 30 -2.31 -4.77 -8.45
N GLN A 31 -2.91 -4.94 -9.62
CA GLN A 31 -4.14 -5.71 -9.79
C GLN A 31 -3.95 -6.73 -10.91
N THR A 32 -4.48 -7.94 -10.72
CA THR A 32 -4.52 -8.96 -11.78
C THR A 32 -5.19 -8.42 -13.06
N PRO A 33 -4.66 -8.71 -14.28
CA PRO A 33 -3.71 -9.77 -14.62
C PRO A 33 -2.23 -9.44 -14.37
N ASP A 34 -1.91 -8.19 -14.03
CA ASP A 34 -0.53 -7.80 -13.72
C ASP A 34 -0.06 -8.53 -12.45
N LYS A 35 1.24 -8.84 -12.39
CA LYS A 35 1.84 -9.57 -11.28
C LYS A 35 2.94 -8.73 -10.63
N PRO A 36 3.08 -8.79 -9.30
CA PRO A 36 4.21 -8.20 -8.61
C PRO A 36 5.52 -8.81 -9.11
N ASP A 37 6.51 -7.96 -9.40
CA ASP A 37 7.87 -8.39 -9.72
C ASP A 37 8.59 -8.81 -8.44
N MET A 38 8.53 -10.10 -8.15
CA MET A 38 9.14 -10.69 -6.94
C MET A 38 10.67 -10.66 -6.95
N SER A 39 11.31 -10.32 -8.08
CA SER A 39 12.77 -10.13 -8.12
C SER A 39 13.21 -8.79 -7.52
N ASN A 40 12.31 -7.80 -7.47
CA ASN A 40 12.58 -6.49 -6.90
C ASN A 40 12.48 -6.53 -5.36
N GLU A 41 13.64 -6.49 -4.68
CA GLU A 41 13.74 -6.46 -3.21
C GLU A 41 13.03 -5.27 -2.57
N ASN A 42 12.94 -4.15 -3.29
CA ASN A 42 12.31 -2.92 -2.81
C ASN A 42 10.79 -2.87 -3.09
N LEU A 43 10.22 -3.94 -3.67
CA LEU A 43 8.79 -3.97 -3.94
C LEU A 43 7.99 -3.99 -2.64
N PHE A 44 7.18 -2.96 -2.46
CA PHE A 44 6.24 -2.85 -1.36
C PHE A 44 4.89 -2.40 -1.91
N CYS A 45 3.92 -3.31 -2.00
CA CYS A 45 2.63 -3.01 -2.61
C CYS A 45 1.50 -3.89 -2.08
N VAL A 46 0.27 -3.38 -2.19
CA VAL A 46 -0.96 -4.17 -2.07
C VAL A 46 -1.23 -4.81 -3.43
N TYR A 47 -1.36 -6.13 -3.46
CA TYR A 47 -1.69 -6.89 -4.66
C TYR A 47 -3.13 -7.39 -4.61
N GLN A 48 -3.94 -7.07 -5.62
CA GLN A 48 -5.27 -7.64 -5.79
C GLN A 48 -5.21 -8.86 -6.72
N SER A 49 -5.10 -10.05 -6.13
CA SER A 49 -4.96 -11.33 -6.86
C SER A 49 -6.28 -11.86 -7.43
N SER A 50 -7.42 -11.39 -6.92
CA SER A 50 -8.75 -11.71 -7.45
C SER A 50 -9.64 -10.48 -7.53
N VAL A 51 -10.40 -10.35 -8.61
CA VAL A 51 -11.36 -9.24 -8.80
C VAL A 51 -12.72 -9.56 -8.18
N ASN A 52 -13.19 -10.80 -8.33
CA ASN A 52 -14.50 -11.21 -7.84
C ASN A 52 -14.52 -12.70 -7.41
N PRO A 53 -14.63 -13.02 -6.10
CA PRO A 53 -14.65 -12.08 -4.99
C PRO A 53 -13.29 -11.38 -4.83
N PRO A 54 -13.25 -10.10 -4.40
CA PRO A 54 -12.00 -9.36 -4.27
C PRO A 54 -11.10 -9.98 -3.19
N HIS A 55 -9.83 -10.17 -3.53
CA HIS A 55 -8.80 -10.64 -2.61
C HIS A 55 -7.55 -9.79 -2.75
N TYR A 56 -7.07 -9.30 -1.61
CA TYR A 56 -5.91 -8.46 -1.45
C TYR A 56 -4.88 -9.17 -0.58
N GLU A 57 -3.64 -9.08 -1.02
CA GLU A 57 -2.43 -9.59 -0.37
C GLU A 57 -1.44 -8.43 -0.24
N LEU A 58 -0.49 -8.56 0.68
CA LEU A 58 0.58 -7.59 0.83
C LEU A 58 1.89 -8.19 0.34
N VAL A 59 2.59 -7.48 -0.54
CA VAL A 59 3.94 -7.85 -0.99
C VAL A 59 4.93 -6.94 -0.29
N TYR A 60 5.89 -7.53 0.43
CA TYR A 60 6.97 -6.81 1.10
C TYR A 60 8.20 -7.71 1.22
N GLN A 61 9.40 -7.18 0.90
CA GLN A 61 10.66 -7.93 0.96
C GLN A 61 10.60 -9.29 0.24
N GLN A 62 10.10 -9.29 -1.00
CA GLN A 62 9.93 -10.49 -1.83
C GLN A 62 9.04 -11.59 -1.20
N GLN A 63 8.25 -11.25 -0.17
CA GLN A 63 7.30 -12.15 0.45
C GLN A 63 5.87 -11.70 0.19
N VAL A 64 4.99 -12.67 -0.04
CA VAL A 64 3.54 -12.44 -0.15
C VAL A 64 2.89 -12.81 1.17
N TYR A 65 2.43 -11.79 1.89
CA TYR A 65 1.66 -11.95 3.10
C TYR A 65 0.20 -12.16 2.72
N ASN A 66 -0.25 -13.39 2.94
CA ASN A 66 -1.62 -13.81 2.70
C ASN A 66 -2.50 -13.48 3.92
N LEU A 67 -3.49 -12.63 3.72
CA LEU A 67 -4.44 -12.24 4.76
C LEU A 67 -5.72 -13.10 4.67
N PRO A 68 -6.45 -13.31 5.78
CA PRO A 68 -7.71 -14.05 5.75
C PRO A 68 -8.65 -13.52 4.67
N LYS A 69 -9.25 -14.45 3.91
CA LYS A 69 -10.24 -14.14 2.87
C LYS A 69 -11.55 -13.64 3.48
N GLY A 70 -12.37 -12.99 2.65
CA GLY A 70 -13.72 -12.54 3.01
C GLY A 70 -13.84 -11.02 3.12
N ARG A 71 -14.97 -10.56 3.68
CA ARG A 71 -15.40 -9.15 3.63
C ARG A 71 -14.37 -8.17 4.23
N ASN A 72 -13.60 -8.60 5.22
CA ASN A 72 -12.63 -7.74 5.93
C ASN A 72 -11.21 -7.81 5.36
N ASN A 73 -10.97 -8.63 4.34
CA ASN A 73 -9.63 -8.85 3.77
C ASN A 73 -8.95 -7.53 3.34
N LEU A 74 -9.70 -6.62 2.71
CA LEU A 74 -9.17 -5.30 2.35
C LEU A 74 -8.68 -4.54 3.58
N PHE A 75 -9.49 -4.46 4.65
CA PHE A 75 -9.12 -3.72 5.86
C PHE A 75 -7.91 -4.33 6.55
N HIS A 76 -7.85 -5.66 6.68
CA HIS A 76 -6.68 -6.33 7.25
C HIS A 76 -5.42 -6.04 6.43
N THR A 77 -5.52 -6.05 5.11
CA THR A 77 -4.38 -5.77 4.22
C THR A 77 -3.93 -4.32 4.33
N LEU A 78 -4.86 -3.36 4.40
CA LEU A 78 -4.52 -1.95 4.61
C LEU A 78 -3.90 -1.68 5.98
N LEU A 79 -4.43 -2.31 7.04
CA LEU A 79 -3.83 -2.23 8.37
C LEU A 79 -2.43 -2.81 8.38
N MET A 80 -2.22 -3.97 7.74
CA MET A 80 -0.89 -4.57 7.65
C MET A 80 0.08 -3.68 6.86
N PHE A 81 -0.36 -3.11 5.73
CA PHE A 81 0.42 -2.15 4.94
C PHE A 81 0.87 -0.95 5.79
N LEU A 82 -0.07 -0.29 6.49
CA LEU A 82 0.24 0.85 7.34
C LEU A 82 1.10 0.44 8.56
N TYR A 83 0.91 -0.75 9.10
CA TYR A 83 1.70 -1.27 10.21
C TYR A 83 3.16 -1.52 9.81
N ILE A 84 3.42 -2.06 8.61
CA ILE A 84 4.78 -2.17 8.07
C ILE A 84 5.40 -0.77 7.92
N ILE A 85 4.65 0.22 7.41
CA ILE A 85 5.16 1.59 7.32
C ILE A 85 5.54 2.12 8.71
N LYS A 86 4.67 1.96 9.72
CA LYS A 86 4.95 2.42 11.10
C LYS A 86 6.17 1.73 11.69
N THR A 87 6.33 0.42 11.51
CA THR A 87 7.29 -0.39 12.30
C THR A 87 8.59 -0.72 11.57
N LYS A 88 8.60 -0.72 10.23
CA LYS A 88 9.75 -1.12 9.41
C LYS A 88 10.28 0.01 8.53
N GLU A 89 9.40 0.91 8.08
CA GLU A 89 9.78 2.04 7.21
C GLU A 89 9.87 3.38 7.97
N SER A 90 10.01 3.35 9.31
CA SER A 90 10.13 4.56 10.15
C SER A 90 8.96 5.57 9.98
N GLY A 91 7.78 5.08 9.62
CA GLY A 91 6.61 5.91 9.34
C GLY A 91 6.64 6.59 7.97
N MET A 92 7.59 6.27 7.10
CA MET A 92 7.81 6.92 5.82
C MET A 92 7.27 6.10 4.65
N LEU A 93 6.59 6.77 3.72
CA LEU A 93 6.28 6.23 2.40
C LEU A 93 6.94 7.13 1.35
N GLY A 94 8.08 6.66 0.83
CA GLY A 94 8.99 7.50 0.07
C GLY A 94 9.49 8.68 0.92
N ARG A 95 9.20 9.91 0.50
CA ARG A 95 9.61 11.14 1.21
C ARG A 95 8.53 11.71 2.14
N VAL A 96 7.38 11.03 2.26
CA VAL A 96 6.24 11.52 3.05
C VAL A 96 6.13 10.73 4.35
N ASN A 97 6.06 11.45 5.46
CA ASN A 97 5.76 10.85 6.76
C ASN A 97 4.25 10.61 6.90
N LEU A 98 3.84 9.40 7.27
CA LEU A 98 2.45 9.03 7.49
C LEU A 98 2.00 9.17 8.95
N GLY A 99 2.92 9.49 9.87
CA GLY A 99 2.67 9.81 11.28
C GLY A 99 2.44 11.30 11.53
N LEU A 100 2.68 11.74 12.78
CA LEU A 100 2.30 13.05 13.30
C LEU A 100 2.86 14.25 12.51
N SER A 101 4.04 14.12 11.92
CA SER A 101 4.69 15.20 11.17
C SER A 101 4.22 15.34 9.71
N GLY A 102 3.30 14.47 9.25
CA GLY A 102 2.82 14.49 7.88
C GLY A 102 1.34 14.15 7.76
N VAL A 103 1.00 13.06 7.07
CA VAL A 103 -0.40 12.70 6.77
C VAL A 103 -1.21 12.34 8.02
N ASN A 104 -0.53 11.92 9.09
CA ASN A 104 -1.11 11.53 10.36
C ASN A 104 -2.20 10.45 10.24
N VAL A 105 -1.99 9.46 9.38
CA VAL A 105 -2.86 8.28 9.27
C VAL A 105 -2.40 7.15 10.20
N LEU A 106 -1.12 7.12 10.58
CA LEU A 106 -0.58 6.08 11.48
C LEU A 106 -1.04 6.19 12.93
N TRP A 107 -1.71 7.29 13.31
CA TRP A 107 -2.29 7.49 14.65
C TRP A 107 -3.30 6.40 15.05
N ILE A 108 -3.87 5.69 14.07
CA ILE A 108 -4.82 4.58 14.29
C ILE A 108 -4.22 3.42 15.10
N PHE A 109 -2.89 3.32 15.17
CA PHE A 109 -2.20 2.29 15.95
C PHE A 109 -1.88 2.72 17.38
N GLY A 110 -2.28 3.93 17.80
CA GLY A 110 -1.84 4.52 19.06
C GLY A 110 -0.34 4.82 19.05
N ASP A 111 0.21 5.12 20.23
CA ASP A 111 1.65 5.29 20.44
C ASP A 111 2.39 3.94 20.37
#